data_AF-A0A929V1L6-F1
#
_entry.id   AF-A0A929V1L6-F1
#
_cell.length_a   1.000
_cell.length_b   1.000
_cell.length_c   1.000
_cell.angle_alpha   90.00
_cell.angle_beta   90.00
_cell.angle_gamma   90.00
#
_symmetry.space_group_name_H-M   'P 1'
#
loop_
_entity.id
_entity.type
_entity.pdbx_description
1 polymer ?
#
loop_
_entity_poly.entity_id
_entity_poly.type
_entity_poly.pdbx_seq_one_letter_code
_entity_poly.pdbx_strand_id
1 'polypeptide(L)'
;LIEHERHDIVEFSETEHEFKRMKGIVARFTDPNNSDATFYTVKLIQQGQTLKSALAWEFSDGKFGSFSAEVGFKVPDDNQVLIVGKDIFAFNPGKFERMFGYEYKKQVIADKKVAEIEKEYKLSFPEGMDLNALVKERKKTINKLQKLEIGAVKQEDVLDYADEMQLELMSDDNGAIIIMDGNDLDMFVNLINEDYIESKITGKRYEIKSKKLLGEPEGEPPRG
;
A
#
# COMPACT_ATOMS: atom_id res chain seq x y z
N LEU A 1 -3.78 5.24 20.25
CA LEU A 1 -4.48 3.98 19.95
C LEU A 1 -4.33 2.95 21.07
N ILE A 2 -3.29 2.09 21.13
CA ILE A 2 -3.28 0.92 22.06
C ILE A 2 -3.59 1.26 23.54
N GLU A 3 -3.05 2.35 24.09
CA GLU A 3 -3.32 2.76 25.48
C GLU A 3 -4.55 3.65 25.64
N HIS A 4 -4.97 4.35 24.59
CA HIS A 4 -6.06 5.33 24.65
C HIS A 4 -7.42 4.76 24.21
N GLU A 5 -7.41 3.71 23.39
CA GLU A 5 -8.58 3.05 22.79
C GLU A 5 -8.64 1.57 23.20
N ARG A 6 -8.02 1.24 24.34
CA ARG A 6 -8.01 -0.15 24.85
C ARG A 6 -9.42 -0.69 25.11
N HIS A 7 -10.35 0.20 25.43
CA HIS A 7 -11.76 -0.12 25.66
C HIS A 7 -12.48 -0.62 24.40
N ASP A 8 -11.95 -0.34 23.21
CA ASP A 8 -12.49 -0.80 21.92
C ASP A 8 -11.93 -2.18 21.51
N ILE A 9 -10.97 -2.73 22.27
CA ILE A 9 -10.41 -4.06 22.02
C ILE A 9 -11.36 -5.10 22.62
N VAL A 10 -12.08 -5.80 21.74
CA VAL A 10 -13.00 -6.88 22.12
C VAL A 10 -12.30 -8.24 22.19
N GLU A 11 -12.94 -9.19 22.88
CA GLU A 11 -12.51 -10.57 22.85
C GLU A 11 -12.68 -11.16 21.45
N PHE A 12 -11.69 -11.94 21.02
CA PHE A 12 -11.73 -12.56 19.69
C PHE A 12 -12.79 -13.66 19.64
N SER A 13 -13.46 -13.76 18.48
CA SER A 13 -14.37 -14.84 18.10
C SER A 13 -14.26 -15.09 16.60
N GLU A 14 -14.07 -16.34 16.19
CA GLU A 14 -13.94 -16.70 14.76
C GLU A 14 -15.20 -16.33 13.95
N THR A 15 -16.39 -16.35 14.55
CA THR A 15 -17.64 -16.02 13.85
C THR A 15 -17.76 -14.55 13.48
N GLU A 16 -17.23 -13.65 14.31
CA GLU A 16 -17.35 -12.21 14.11
C GLU A 16 -16.12 -11.61 13.42
N HIS A 17 -14.93 -12.10 13.78
CA HIS A 17 -13.67 -11.43 13.42
C HIS A 17 -12.95 -12.10 12.24
N GLU A 18 -13.17 -13.40 12.02
CA GLU A 18 -12.43 -14.26 11.09
C GLU A 18 -10.89 -14.15 11.25
N PHE A 19 -10.24 -15.16 11.82
CA PHE A 19 -8.80 -15.14 12.12
C PHE A 19 -7.90 -14.78 10.92
N LYS A 20 -8.34 -15.11 9.70
CA LYS A 20 -7.63 -14.75 8.44
C LYS A 20 -7.42 -13.23 8.27
N ARG A 21 -8.25 -12.40 8.90
CA ARG A 21 -8.15 -10.94 8.86
C ARG A 21 -7.15 -10.38 9.87
N MET A 22 -6.75 -11.17 10.86
CA MET A 22 -5.79 -10.78 11.87
C MET A 22 -4.38 -10.69 11.26
N LYS A 23 -3.73 -9.52 11.42
CA LYS A 23 -2.39 -9.27 10.87
C LYS A 23 -1.28 -9.67 11.84
N GLY A 24 -1.49 -9.46 13.13
CA GLY A 24 -0.45 -9.64 14.14
C GLY A 24 -1.02 -9.70 15.55
N ILE A 25 -0.14 -10.04 16.48
CA ILE A 25 -0.38 -9.98 17.92
C ILE A 25 0.46 -8.84 18.51
N VAL A 26 -0.08 -8.19 19.52
CA VAL A 26 0.63 -7.23 20.36
C VAL A 26 0.63 -7.80 21.77
N ALA A 27 1.81 -7.98 22.36
CA ALA A 27 1.92 -8.32 23.79
C ALA A 27 2.51 -7.13 24.54
N ARG A 28 1.83 -6.74 25.62
CA ARG A 28 2.21 -5.67 26.54
C ARG A 28 2.97 -6.28 27.71
N PHE A 29 4.13 -5.70 28.03
CA PHE A 29 4.95 -6.07 29.17
C PHE A 29 5.11 -4.87 30.07
N THR A 30 5.03 -5.12 31.37
CA THR A 30 5.21 -4.12 32.43
C THR A 30 6.20 -4.64 33.46
N ASP A 31 7.06 -3.77 33.97
CA ASP A 31 7.90 -4.12 35.12
C ASP A 31 7.00 -4.34 36.36
N PRO A 32 7.11 -5.47 37.07
CA PRO A 32 6.36 -5.71 38.31
C PRO A 32 6.56 -4.62 39.38
N ASN A 33 7.71 -3.96 39.36
CA ASN A 33 8.07 -2.91 40.32
C ASN A 33 7.83 -1.49 39.78
N ASN A 34 7.51 -1.35 38.49
CA ASN A 34 7.23 -0.07 37.85
C ASN A 34 6.21 -0.26 36.71
N SER A 35 4.93 -0.06 37.02
CA SER A 35 3.84 -0.19 36.04
C SER A 35 3.95 0.79 34.87
N ASP A 36 4.66 1.91 35.05
CA ASP A 36 4.85 2.92 34.01
C ASP A 36 5.96 2.53 33.03
N ALA A 37 6.85 1.62 33.42
CA ALA A 37 7.81 0.99 32.54
C ALA A 37 7.12 -0.09 31.68
N THR A 38 6.41 0.36 30.66
CA THR A 38 5.69 -0.48 29.70
C THR A 38 6.43 -0.55 28.36
N PHE A 39 6.51 -1.74 27.77
CA PHE A 39 6.90 -1.91 26.37
C PHE A 39 6.00 -2.94 25.69
N TYR A 40 6.00 -2.92 24.35
CA TYR A 40 5.20 -3.84 23.55
C TYR A 40 6.08 -4.60 22.57
N THR A 41 5.82 -5.88 22.42
CA THR A 41 6.30 -6.64 21.27
C THR A 41 5.14 -6.87 20.30
N VAL A 42 5.41 -6.68 19.01
CA VAL A 42 4.44 -6.96 17.97
C VAL A 42 4.99 -8.04 17.04
N LYS A 43 4.19 -9.07 16.79
CA LYS A 43 4.56 -10.20 15.94
C LYS A 43 3.50 -10.45 14.89
N LEU A 44 3.93 -10.64 13.65
CA LEU A 44 3.10 -10.98 12.50
C LEU A 44 2.55 -12.40 12.70
N ILE A 45 1.24 -12.54 12.53
CA ILE A 45 0.59 -13.85 12.48
C ILE A 45 0.87 -14.45 11.11
N GLN A 46 1.54 -15.60 11.09
CA GLN A 46 1.73 -16.36 9.86
C GLN A 46 0.50 -17.22 9.62
N GLN A 47 -0.38 -16.79 8.72
CA GLN A 47 -1.63 -17.50 8.38
C GLN A 47 -1.39 -18.95 7.91
N GLY A 48 -0.23 -19.25 7.32
CA GLY A 48 0.14 -20.63 6.95
C GLY A 48 0.49 -21.54 8.14
N GLN A 49 0.60 -21.00 9.36
CA GLN A 49 0.93 -21.72 10.59
C GLN A 49 -0.24 -21.76 11.58
N THR A 50 -1.47 -21.58 11.08
CA THR A 50 -2.70 -21.61 11.90
C THR A 50 -3.39 -22.96 11.78
N LEU A 51 -3.77 -23.53 12.91
CA LEU A 51 -4.65 -24.69 13.04
C LEU A 51 -6.07 -24.21 13.34
N LYS A 52 -7.03 -24.61 12.52
CA LYS A 52 -8.46 -24.34 12.74
C LYS A 52 -9.12 -25.51 13.44
N SER A 53 -9.95 -25.21 14.45
CA SER A 53 -10.60 -26.20 15.32
C SER A 53 -11.33 -27.34 14.59
N ALA A 54 -12.10 -27.02 13.55
CA ALA A 54 -13.00 -27.98 12.91
C ALA A 54 -12.35 -29.26 12.33
N LEU A 55 -11.03 -29.25 12.09
CA LEU A 55 -10.29 -30.39 11.54
C LEU A 55 -9.04 -30.76 12.35
N ALA A 56 -8.84 -30.13 13.50
CA ALA A 56 -7.63 -30.30 14.30
C ALA A 56 -7.88 -31.28 15.45
N TRP A 57 -6.88 -32.11 15.71
CA TRP A 57 -6.82 -32.97 16.88
C TRP A 57 -5.63 -32.54 17.74
N GLU A 58 -5.82 -32.55 19.06
CA GLU A 58 -4.77 -32.26 20.02
C GLU A 58 -4.41 -33.50 20.83
N PHE A 59 -3.13 -33.58 21.19
CA PHE A 59 -2.67 -34.49 22.22
C PHE A 59 -2.29 -33.65 23.44
N SER A 60 -3.09 -33.73 24.49
CA SER A 60 -2.92 -33.01 25.75
C SER A 60 -3.16 -33.97 26.91
N ASP A 61 -2.37 -33.85 27.98
CA ASP A 61 -2.48 -34.67 29.20
C ASP A 61 -2.53 -36.18 28.94
N GLY A 62 -1.74 -36.65 27.96
CA GLY A 62 -1.65 -38.07 27.60
C GLY A 62 -2.85 -38.63 26.82
N LYS A 63 -3.78 -37.78 26.37
CA LYS A 63 -4.97 -38.17 25.63
C LYS A 63 -5.03 -37.47 24.27
N PHE A 64 -5.48 -38.22 23.27
CA PHE A 64 -5.78 -37.69 21.95
C PHE A 64 -7.25 -37.29 21.89
N GLY A 65 -7.55 -36.07 21.46
CA GLY A 65 -8.90 -35.52 21.42
C GLY A 65 -9.05 -34.43 20.36
N SER A 66 -10.27 -33.92 20.21
CA SER A 66 -10.54 -32.78 19.34
C SER A 66 -9.85 -31.52 19.87
N PHE A 67 -9.29 -30.71 18.98
CA PHE A 67 -8.66 -29.44 19.35
C PHE A 67 -9.68 -28.49 19.99
N SER A 68 -9.39 -28.06 21.21
CA SER A 68 -10.38 -27.42 22.08
C SER A 68 -10.51 -25.91 21.87
N ALA A 69 -9.46 -25.25 21.34
CA ALA A 69 -9.48 -23.81 21.05
C ALA A 69 -10.09 -23.51 19.68
N GLU A 70 -10.58 -22.29 19.46
CA GLU A 70 -11.10 -21.86 18.15
C GLU A 70 -9.99 -21.83 17.08
N VAL A 71 -8.80 -21.34 17.46
CA VAL A 71 -7.63 -21.25 16.60
C VAL A 71 -6.35 -21.52 17.41
N GLY A 72 -5.48 -22.36 16.87
CA GLY A 72 -4.11 -22.52 17.34
C GLY A 72 -3.14 -21.88 16.36
N PHE A 73 -2.09 -21.21 16.84
CA PHE A 73 -1.03 -20.72 15.96
C PHE A 73 0.31 -20.72 16.68
N LYS A 74 1.39 -20.90 15.91
CA LYS A 74 2.74 -20.79 16.45
C LYS A 74 3.14 -19.33 16.53
N VAL A 75 3.46 -18.86 17.74
CA VAL A 75 4.08 -17.55 17.92
C VAL A 75 5.52 -17.62 17.37
N PRO A 76 5.90 -16.73 16.43
CA PRO A 76 7.27 -16.69 15.95
C PRO A 76 8.26 -16.39 17.07
N ASP A 77 9.41 -17.05 17.07
CA ASP A 77 10.48 -16.86 18.06
C ASP A 77 11.31 -15.59 17.75
N ASP A 78 11.38 -15.18 16.50
CA ASP A 78 12.15 -14.02 16.07
C ASP A 78 11.62 -12.68 16.62
N ASN A 79 12.54 -11.76 16.92
CA ASN A 79 12.20 -10.38 17.26
C ASN A 79 11.78 -9.64 16.00
N GLN A 80 10.56 -9.07 15.99
CA GLN A 80 10.00 -8.42 14.82
C GLN A 80 9.85 -6.92 15.03
N VAL A 81 9.08 -6.54 16.05
CA VAL A 81 8.84 -5.14 16.38
C VAL A 81 8.82 -4.98 17.90
N LEU A 82 9.50 -3.94 18.37
CA LEU A 82 9.48 -3.49 19.76
C LEU A 82 9.02 -2.02 19.78
N ILE A 83 8.11 -1.70 20.68
CA ILE A 83 7.62 -0.34 20.90
C ILE A 83 7.95 0.05 22.35
N VAL A 84 8.71 1.12 22.52
CA VAL A 84 9.08 1.67 23.82
C VAL A 84 8.78 3.17 23.81
N GLY A 85 7.81 3.60 24.63
CA GLY A 85 7.34 4.98 24.61
C GLY A 85 6.84 5.37 23.21
N LYS A 86 7.51 6.33 22.57
CA LYS A 86 7.18 6.81 21.21
C LYS A 86 8.05 6.17 20.12
N ASP A 87 9.05 5.38 20.51
CA ASP A 87 10.02 4.80 19.59
C ASP A 87 9.56 3.42 19.12
N ILE A 88 9.71 3.17 17.82
CA ILE A 88 9.37 1.90 17.18
C ILE A 88 10.66 1.32 16.59
N PHE A 89 11.03 0.13 17.05
CA PHE A 89 12.17 -0.63 16.56
C PHE A 89 11.68 -1.77 15.67
N ALA A 90 11.88 -1.65 14.36
CA ALA A 90 11.53 -2.68 13.38
C ALA A 90 12.75 -3.57 13.06
N PHE A 91 12.93 -4.65 13.83
CA PHE A 91 14.02 -5.62 13.61
C PHE A 91 13.85 -6.41 12.31
N ASN A 92 12.62 -6.57 11.86
CA ASN A 92 12.29 -7.19 10.57
C ASN A 92 11.43 -6.23 9.74
N PRO A 93 12.04 -5.42 8.84
CA PRO A 93 11.32 -4.46 8.03
C PRO A 93 10.17 -5.09 7.25
N GLY A 94 10.41 -6.17 6.50
CA GLY A 94 9.35 -6.80 5.68
C GLY A 94 8.14 -7.29 6.49
N LYS A 95 8.35 -7.76 7.72
CA LYS A 95 7.23 -8.13 8.62
C LYS A 95 6.54 -6.90 9.20
N PHE A 96 7.29 -5.85 9.55
CA PHE A 96 6.73 -4.56 9.96
C PHE A 96 5.84 -3.97 8.85
N GLU A 97 6.34 -3.89 7.61
CA GLU A 97 5.59 -3.37 6.47
C GLU A 97 4.29 -4.16 6.24
N ARG A 98 4.30 -5.49 6.44
CA ARG A 98 3.09 -6.32 6.32
C ARG A 98 2.07 -6.10 7.44
N MET A 99 2.53 -5.87 8.67
CA MET A 99 1.64 -5.62 9.82
C MET A 99 1.00 -4.24 9.74
N PHE A 100 1.80 -3.22 9.47
CA PHE A 100 1.41 -1.82 9.57
C PHE A 100 1.06 -1.18 8.21
N GLY A 101 1.32 -1.87 7.10
CA GLY A 101 1.04 -1.37 5.75
C GLY A 101 1.99 -0.26 5.29
N TYR A 102 3.03 0.05 6.07
CA TYR A 102 3.97 1.13 5.80
C TYR A 102 5.22 0.61 5.10
N GLU A 103 5.43 0.92 3.82
CA GLU A 103 6.58 0.47 3.02
C GLU A 103 7.63 1.59 2.92
N TYR A 104 8.47 1.76 3.95
CA TYR A 104 9.38 2.91 4.10
C TYR A 104 10.22 3.19 2.86
N LYS A 105 10.83 2.15 2.27
CA LYS A 105 11.69 2.33 1.09
C LYS A 105 10.92 2.86 -0.10
N LYS A 106 9.70 2.38 -0.31
CA LYS A 106 8.85 2.84 -1.41
C LYS A 106 8.35 4.25 -1.15
N GLN A 107 8.07 4.58 0.11
CA GLN A 107 7.68 5.94 0.50
C GLN A 107 8.80 6.94 0.21
N VAL A 108 10.04 6.63 0.58
CA VAL A 108 11.19 7.51 0.29
C VAL A 108 11.37 7.75 -1.22
N ILE A 109 11.15 6.72 -2.05
CA ILE A 109 11.19 6.86 -3.51
C ILE A 109 10.01 7.69 -4.01
N ALA A 110 8.81 7.46 -3.47
CA ALA A 110 7.61 8.22 -3.80
C ALA A 110 7.77 9.70 -3.45
N ASP A 111 8.31 10.02 -2.26
CA ASP A 111 8.55 11.41 -1.82
C ASP A 111 9.52 12.13 -2.76
N LYS A 112 10.56 11.44 -3.26
CA LYS A 112 11.47 12.00 -4.29
C LYS A 112 10.76 12.24 -5.61
N LYS A 113 9.93 11.30 -6.05
CA LYS A 113 9.15 11.41 -7.29
C LYS A 113 8.11 12.51 -7.22
N VAL A 114 7.48 12.70 -6.06
CA VAL A 114 6.60 13.84 -5.79
C VAL A 114 7.36 15.16 -5.97
N ALA A 115 8.56 15.28 -5.37
CA ALA A 115 9.38 16.48 -5.54
C ALA A 115 9.87 16.70 -6.99
N GLU A 116 10.04 15.64 -7.79
CA GLU A 116 10.29 15.75 -9.23
C GLU A 116 9.04 16.23 -9.98
N ILE A 117 7.87 15.67 -9.65
CA ILE A 117 6.58 16.05 -10.25
C ILE A 117 6.28 17.53 -9.98
N GLU A 118 6.44 18.00 -8.74
CA GLU A 118 6.21 19.40 -8.36
C GLU A 118 7.16 20.39 -9.06
N LYS A 119 8.29 19.91 -9.59
CA LYS A 119 9.22 20.73 -10.38
C LYS A 119 8.84 20.79 -11.84
N GLU A 120 8.43 19.66 -12.42
CA GLU A 120 8.15 19.56 -13.86
C GLU A 120 6.71 19.91 -14.23
N TYR A 121 5.76 19.75 -13.31
CA TYR A 121 4.35 20.00 -13.54
C TYR A 121 3.81 21.05 -12.57
N LYS A 122 3.03 21.99 -13.12
CA LYS A 122 2.23 22.93 -12.34
C LYS A 122 0.93 22.25 -11.96
N LEU A 123 0.79 21.92 -10.68
CA LEU A 123 -0.40 21.31 -10.11
C LEU A 123 -1.08 22.30 -9.15
N SER A 124 -2.41 22.33 -9.15
CA SER A 124 -3.21 23.07 -8.18
C SER A 124 -4.10 22.11 -7.38
N PHE A 125 -4.27 22.41 -6.10
CA PHE A 125 -4.96 21.56 -5.13
C PHE A 125 -5.99 22.38 -4.33
N PRO A 126 -7.08 21.75 -3.86
CA PRO A 126 -7.97 22.36 -2.87
C PRO A 126 -7.23 22.77 -1.58
N GLU A 127 -7.78 23.72 -0.83
CA GLU A 127 -7.21 24.14 0.45
C GLU A 127 -7.02 22.96 1.42
N GLY A 128 -5.84 22.89 2.03
CA GLY A 128 -5.50 21.84 3.00
C GLY A 128 -5.09 20.50 2.38
N MET A 129 -4.97 20.43 1.04
CA MET A 129 -4.50 19.25 0.33
C MET A 129 -3.13 19.51 -0.30
N ASP A 130 -2.26 18.49 -0.26
CA ASP A 130 -0.99 18.49 -0.98
C ASP A 130 -0.75 17.14 -1.67
N LEU A 131 0.13 17.13 -2.66
CA LEU A 131 0.44 15.94 -3.44
C LEU A 131 0.98 14.79 -2.59
N ASN A 132 1.79 15.12 -1.57
CA ASN A 132 2.44 14.14 -0.72
C ASN A 132 1.44 13.40 0.17
N ALA A 133 0.46 14.11 0.73
CA ALA A 133 -0.63 13.57 1.52
C ALA A 133 -1.47 12.61 0.67
N LEU A 134 -1.84 13.01 -0.54
CA LEU A 134 -2.60 12.16 -1.47
C LEU A 134 -1.83 10.88 -1.85
N VAL A 135 -0.55 11.00 -2.17
CA VAL A 135 0.29 9.85 -2.54
C VAL A 135 0.46 8.87 -1.38
N LYS A 136 0.66 9.37 -0.15
CA LYS A 136 0.85 8.53 1.05
C LYS A 136 -0.32 7.59 1.33
N GLU A 137 -1.54 8.03 1.03
CA GLU A 137 -2.73 7.22 1.23
C GLU A 137 -2.97 6.20 0.09
N ARG A 138 -2.28 6.36 -1.04
CA ARG A 138 -2.51 5.54 -2.24
C ARG A 138 -1.37 4.58 -2.54
N LYS A 139 -1.54 3.36 -2.04
CA LYS A 139 -0.64 2.23 -2.32
C LYS A 139 -0.46 1.95 -3.83
N LYS A 140 -1.51 2.11 -4.66
CA LYS A 140 -1.42 1.91 -6.12
C LYS A 140 -0.46 2.94 -6.74
N THR A 141 -0.63 4.21 -6.39
CA THR A 141 0.19 5.33 -6.86
C THR A 141 1.64 5.18 -6.40
N ILE A 142 1.88 4.89 -5.11
CA ILE A 142 3.24 4.64 -4.58
C ILE A 142 3.97 3.57 -5.40
N ASN A 143 3.29 2.45 -5.72
CA ASN A 143 3.88 1.38 -6.51
C ASN A 143 4.17 1.78 -7.95
N LYS A 144 3.33 2.63 -8.55
CA LYS A 144 3.53 3.15 -9.91
C LYS A 144 4.72 4.10 -9.97
N LEU A 145 4.83 5.04 -9.01
CA LEU A 145 5.94 5.98 -8.89
C LEU A 145 7.31 5.30 -8.79
N GLN A 146 7.38 4.05 -8.29
CA GLN A 146 8.66 3.33 -8.19
C GLN A 146 9.35 3.10 -9.53
N LYS A 147 8.58 3.03 -10.64
CA LYS A 147 9.09 2.70 -11.97
C LYS A 147 8.90 3.85 -12.97
N LEU A 148 8.31 4.95 -12.51
CA LEU A 148 7.93 6.06 -13.36
C LEU A 148 9.13 7.00 -13.59
N GLU A 149 9.37 7.32 -14.85
CA GLU A 149 10.31 8.36 -15.25
C GLU A 149 9.55 9.69 -15.35
N ILE A 150 10.02 10.70 -14.61
CA ILE A 150 9.37 12.02 -14.53
C ILE A 150 10.01 12.93 -15.56
N GLY A 151 9.20 13.72 -16.28
CA GLY A 151 9.66 14.69 -17.26
C GLY A 151 9.80 14.16 -18.70
N ALA A 152 9.54 12.88 -18.95
CA ALA A 152 9.49 12.33 -20.31
C ALA A 152 8.29 12.87 -21.11
N VAL A 153 7.16 13.07 -20.43
CA VAL A 153 5.92 13.67 -20.99
C VAL A 153 5.78 15.08 -20.43
N LYS A 154 5.65 16.10 -21.28
CA LYS A 154 5.50 17.49 -20.80
C LYS A 154 4.07 17.76 -20.35
N GLN A 155 3.87 18.82 -19.57
CA GLN A 155 2.54 19.21 -19.09
C GLN A 155 1.54 19.48 -20.22
N GLU A 156 1.96 20.15 -21.29
CA GLU A 156 1.12 20.39 -22.47
C GLU A 156 0.68 19.08 -23.11
N ASP A 157 1.62 18.15 -23.32
CA ASP A 157 1.34 16.81 -23.86
C ASP A 157 0.36 16.03 -22.96
N VAL A 158 0.43 16.20 -21.63
CA VAL A 158 -0.52 15.58 -20.69
C VAL A 158 -1.94 16.08 -20.89
N LEU A 159 -2.12 17.39 -21.04
CA LEU A 159 -3.43 18.01 -21.24
C LEU A 159 -4.01 17.65 -22.61
N ASP A 160 -3.21 17.79 -23.66
CA ASP A 160 -3.60 17.43 -25.03
C ASP A 160 -4.00 15.94 -25.12
N TYR A 161 -3.22 15.07 -24.46
CA TYR A 161 -3.51 13.64 -24.45
C TYR A 161 -4.73 13.29 -23.61
N ALA A 162 -4.97 14.00 -22.50
CA ALA A 162 -6.21 13.85 -21.74
C ALA A 162 -7.44 14.20 -22.58
N ASP A 163 -7.38 15.29 -23.34
CA ASP A 163 -8.45 15.74 -24.24
C ASP A 163 -8.70 14.75 -25.39
N GLU A 164 -7.63 14.27 -26.05
CA GLU A 164 -7.73 13.23 -27.09
C GLU A 164 -8.40 11.96 -26.53
N MET A 165 -8.00 11.56 -25.33
CA MET A 165 -8.55 10.41 -24.64
C MET A 165 -9.89 10.70 -23.94
N GLN A 166 -10.43 11.91 -24.07
CA GLN A 166 -11.64 12.43 -23.41
C GLN A 166 -11.71 12.04 -21.93
N LEU A 167 -10.61 12.27 -21.22
CA LEU A 167 -10.49 12.08 -19.78
C LEU A 167 -10.85 13.38 -19.07
N GLU A 168 -11.44 13.28 -17.89
CA GLU A 168 -11.91 14.44 -17.12
C GLU A 168 -10.77 15.10 -16.32
N LEU A 169 -9.64 15.40 -16.97
CA LEU A 169 -8.54 16.14 -16.35
C LEU A 169 -8.75 17.64 -16.58
N MET A 170 -8.86 18.41 -15.50
CA MET A 170 -9.09 19.85 -15.59
C MET A 170 -7.79 20.66 -15.42
N SER A 171 -7.76 21.84 -16.03
CA SER A 171 -6.74 22.86 -15.77
C SER A 171 -7.40 24.15 -15.26
N ASP A 172 -6.66 24.92 -14.46
CA ASP A 172 -7.07 26.24 -14.02
C ASP A 172 -6.75 27.34 -15.06
N ASP A 173 -7.16 28.58 -14.78
CA ASP A 173 -6.93 29.72 -15.67
C ASP A 173 -5.44 30.02 -15.94
N ASN A 174 -4.53 29.49 -15.11
CA ASN A 174 -3.08 29.63 -15.27
C ASN A 174 -2.45 28.41 -15.97
N GLY A 175 -3.28 27.46 -16.42
CA GLY A 175 -2.88 26.22 -17.07
C GLY A 175 -2.33 25.16 -16.11
N ALA A 176 -2.45 25.32 -14.79
CA ALA A 176 -2.05 24.29 -13.84
C ALA A 176 -3.10 23.17 -13.79
N ILE A 177 -2.66 21.92 -13.70
CA ILE A 177 -3.54 20.76 -13.63
C ILE A 177 -4.19 20.72 -12.24
N ILE A 178 -5.52 20.70 -12.20
CA ILE A 178 -6.29 20.67 -10.96
C ILE A 178 -6.39 19.22 -10.48
N ILE A 179 -5.89 18.95 -9.27
CA ILE A 179 -6.02 17.65 -8.60
C ILE A 179 -6.97 17.83 -7.41
N MET A 180 -8.24 17.47 -7.58
CA MET A 180 -9.26 17.65 -6.52
C MET A 180 -9.22 16.51 -5.49
N ASP A 181 -8.92 15.31 -5.95
CA ASP A 181 -8.88 14.13 -5.12
C ASP A 181 -7.81 13.14 -5.61
N GLY A 182 -7.77 11.97 -4.97
CA GLY A 182 -6.82 10.95 -5.35
C GLY A 182 -7.14 10.22 -6.67
N ASN A 183 -8.36 10.30 -7.20
CA ASN A 183 -8.71 9.72 -8.50
C ASN A 183 -8.15 10.58 -9.62
N ASP A 184 -8.23 11.91 -9.49
CA ASP A 184 -7.55 12.86 -10.38
C ASP A 184 -6.03 12.63 -10.35
N LEU A 185 -5.47 12.43 -9.15
CA LEU A 185 -4.07 12.06 -9.00
C LEU A 185 -3.72 10.77 -9.76
N ASP A 186 -4.54 9.72 -9.62
CA ASP A 186 -4.31 8.47 -10.32
C ASP A 186 -4.42 8.63 -11.85
N MET A 187 -5.35 9.46 -12.33
CA MET A 187 -5.49 9.80 -13.74
C MET A 187 -4.27 10.56 -14.26
N PHE A 188 -3.83 11.59 -13.54
CA PHE A 188 -2.63 12.36 -13.88
C PHE A 188 -1.39 11.46 -13.93
N VAL A 189 -1.17 10.62 -12.92
CA VAL A 189 -0.04 9.67 -12.87
C VAL A 189 -0.14 8.64 -14.00
N ASN A 190 -1.34 8.20 -14.36
CA ASN A 190 -1.54 7.33 -15.52
C ASN A 190 -1.19 8.03 -16.84
N LEU A 191 -1.53 9.32 -16.99
CA LEU A 191 -1.24 10.10 -18.19
C LEU A 191 0.26 10.31 -18.39
N ILE A 192 1.01 10.74 -17.36
CA ILE A 192 2.47 10.90 -17.46
C ILE A 192 3.20 9.56 -17.62
N ASN A 193 2.55 8.46 -17.25
CA ASN A 193 3.04 7.12 -17.54
C ASN A 193 2.56 6.58 -18.89
N GLU A 194 1.75 7.33 -19.66
CA GLU A 194 1.12 6.97 -20.95
C GLU A 194 0.17 5.75 -20.88
N ASP A 195 -0.50 5.51 -19.77
CA ASP A 195 -1.29 4.29 -19.53
C ASP A 195 -2.65 4.25 -20.22
N TYR A 196 -2.95 5.23 -21.06
CA TYR A 196 -4.13 5.19 -21.90
C TYR A 196 -3.71 4.83 -23.33
N ILE A 197 -4.59 4.18 -24.09
CA ILE A 197 -4.35 3.94 -25.52
C ILE A 197 -5.66 3.82 -26.28
N GLU A 198 -5.68 4.33 -27.51
CA GLU A 198 -6.73 4.05 -28.48
C GLU A 198 -6.31 2.96 -29.46
N SER A 199 -7.17 1.95 -29.61
CA SER A 199 -6.99 0.88 -30.60
C SER A 199 -7.14 1.43 -32.01
N LYS A 200 -6.07 1.41 -32.80
CA LYS A 200 -6.08 1.82 -34.21
C LYS A 200 -7.00 0.98 -35.12
N ILE A 201 -7.46 -0.17 -34.66
CA ILE A 201 -8.39 -1.05 -35.41
C ILE A 201 -9.84 -0.73 -35.09
N THR A 202 -10.15 -0.46 -33.81
CA THR A 202 -11.55 -0.37 -33.34
C THR A 202 -11.97 1.02 -32.88
N GLY A 203 -11.03 1.96 -32.72
CA GLY A 203 -11.26 3.27 -32.11
C GLY A 203 -11.61 3.20 -30.62
N LYS A 204 -11.54 2.02 -29.99
CA LYS A 204 -11.84 1.85 -28.56
C LYS A 204 -10.65 2.27 -27.72
N ARG A 205 -10.94 2.94 -26.61
CA ARG A 205 -9.96 3.41 -25.63
C ARG A 205 -9.83 2.43 -24.48
N TYR A 206 -8.61 2.27 -23.97
CA TYR A 206 -8.27 1.33 -22.91
C TYR A 206 -7.32 1.97 -21.90
N GLU A 207 -7.48 1.60 -20.62
CA GLU A 207 -6.43 1.77 -19.60
C GLU A 207 -5.54 0.52 -19.59
N ILE A 208 -4.24 0.74 -19.76
CA ILE A 208 -3.21 -0.29 -19.76
C ILE A 208 -2.88 -0.67 -18.32
N LYS A 209 -3.09 -1.95 -17.99
CA LYS A 209 -2.72 -2.49 -16.66
C LYS A 209 -1.25 -2.90 -16.56
N SER A 210 -0.61 -3.20 -17.68
CA SER A 210 0.79 -3.63 -17.74
C SER A 210 1.41 -3.31 -19.08
N LYS A 211 2.64 -2.79 -19.05
CA LYS A 211 3.44 -2.49 -20.24
C LYS A 211 4.64 -3.40 -20.33
N LYS A 212 4.91 -3.86 -21.55
CA LYS A 212 6.15 -4.52 -21.92
C LYS A 212 6.69 -3.80 -23.13
N LEU A 213 7.88 -3.21 -23.00
CA LEU A 213 8.59 -2.67 -24.15
C LEU A 213 8.83 -3.79 -25.15
N LEU A 214 8.40 -3.56 -26.38
CA LEU A 214 8.73 -4.44 -27.49
C LEU A 214 10.16 -4.08 -27.93
N GLY A 215 10.92 -5.09 -28.35
CA GLY A 215 12.22 -4.85 -28.99
C GLY A 215 12.03 -4.10 -30.32
N GLU A 216 13.14 -3.71 -30.94
CA GLU A 216 13.09 -3.19 -32.29
C GLU A 216 12.37 -4.20 -33.22
N PRO A 217 11.51 -3.72 -34.14
CA PRO A 217 10.81 -4.60 -35.05
C PRO A 217 11.82 -5.41 -35.87
N GLU A 218 11.86 -6.72 -35.66
CA GLU A 218 12.69 -7.62 -36.47
C GLU A 218 12.09 -7.72 -37.89
N GLY A 219 12.65 -6.99 -38.86
CA GLY A 219 12.33 -7.12 -40.28
C GLY A 219 12.63 -5.87 -41.11
N GLU A 220 12.95 -6.05 -42.40
CA GLU A 220 13.06 -4.93 -43.35
C GLU A 220 11.74 -4.13 -43.38
N PRO A 221 11.80 -2.79 -43.37
CA PRO A 221 10.61 -1.94 -43.41
C PRO A 221 9.73 -2.33 -44.61
N PRO A 222 8.39 -2.28 -44.47
CA PRO A 222 7.47 -2.69 -45.52
C PRO A 222 7.78 -1.92 -46.80
N ARG A 223 8.13 -2.64 -47.87
CA ARG A 223 8.34 -2.05 -49.19
C ARG A 223 7.01 -1.47 -49.65
N GLY A 224 6.98 -0.15 -49.81
CA GLY A 224 5.87 0.58 -50.42
C GLY A 224 5.68 0.22 -51.89
#